data_AF-A0A1G1VT24-F1
#
_entry.id   AF-A0A1G1VT24-F1
#
_cell.length_a   1.000
_cell.length_b   1.000
_cell.length_c   1.000
_cell.angle_alpha   90.00
_cell.angle_beta   90.00
_cell.angle_gamma   90.00
#
_symmetry.space_group_name_H-M   'P 1'
#
loop_
_entity.id
_entity.type
_entity.pdbx_description
1 polymer ?
#
loop_
_entity_poly.entity_id
_entity_poly.type
_entity_poly.pdbx_seq_one_letter_code
_entity_poly.pdbx_strand_id
1 'polypeptide(L)'
;MKTVIIKVIEWLYLTLRGRPITESQAFNPEKVAIIGETIFVNLLVTMTLSLVALIVFAKKKSWLSKAALMITVIDLFLFSRGNLITIPVKLVGEPRKVASWLSKQKGDWRYLSTAGTTPYTGLGVYWTHLRAREPFSPNNLTEEELIHFTRLKQELEALPENQGMTLRLPDAAGYAAAVPQRYLSFWSGDPRSPNAIPVDDLSSEKLDKLGVRYLLTGYPEDYILPLASEKFTLIEKSKGLRVYENKSAFPRAFLEDGALIIPAEIIEYTPTMIRVRTKAQEKTTLILSDTFYPGWEALVDGERTTVGAYEGVFRKVNIPAGVHEVDFVYNPKSVKVGAIISLGTALLLIIGWKKDRKLRSFFSTSTARRTRLNV
;
A
#
# COMPACT_ATOMS: atom_id res chain seq x y z
N MET A 1 -11.79 -8.56 36.07
CA MET A 1 -11.84 -7.78 34.81
C MET A 1 -10.69 -8.15 33.85
N LYS A 2 -9.42 -7.99 34.23
CA LYS A 2 -8.25 -8.35 33.40
C LYS A 2 -8.29 -9.78 32.83
N THR A 3 -8.59 -10.79 33.65
CA THR A 3 -8.68 -12.19 33.21
C THR A 3 -9.79 -12.42 32.17
N VAL A 4 -10.90 -11.68 32.26
CA VAL A 4 -12.01 -11.76 31.30
C VAL A 4 -11.61 -11.10 29.98
N ILE A 5 -10.95 -9.93 30.05
CA ILE A 5 -10.42 -9.21 28.88
C ILE A 5 -9.42 -10.08 28.12
N ILE A 6 -8.48 -10.72 28.82
CA ILE A 6 -7.50 -11.63 28.21
C ILE A 6 -8.22 -12.77 27.48
N LYS A 7 -9.16 -13.47 28.14
CA LYS A 7 -9.90 -14.58 27.52
C LYS A 7 -10.72 -14.16 26.30
N VAL A 8 -11.32 -12.98 26.33
CA VAL A 8 -12.07 -12.41 25.19
C VAL A 8 -11.12 -12.11 24.03
N ILE A 9 -9.95 -11.54 24.30
CA ILE A 9 -8.93 -11.26 23.28
C ILE A 9 -8.35 -12.55 22.70
N GLU A 10 -8.06 -13.55 23.54
CA GLU A 10 -7.61 -14.87 23.12
C GLU A 10 -8.63 -15.55 22.21
N TRP A 11 -9.91 -15.51 22.59
CA TRP A 11 -11.00 -16.06 21.79
C TRP A 11 -11.14 -15.34 20.45
N LEU A 12 -11.20 -14.00 20.45
CA LEU A 12 -11.23 -13.21 19.21
C LEU A 12 -10.03 -13.48 18.30
N TYR A 13 -8.83 -13.57 18.88
CA TYR A 13 -7.61 -13.85 18.13
C TYR A 13 -7.67 -15.25 17.52
N LEU A 14 -8.07 -16.26 18.29
CA LEU A 14 -8.23 -17.63 17.83
C LEU A 14 -9.26 -17.74 16.71
N THR A 15 -10.41 -17.09 16.84
CA THR A 15 -11.46 -17.08 15.82
C THR A 15 -10.99 -16.42 14.52
N LEU A 16 -10.19 -15.36 14.60
CA LEU A 16 -9.75 -14.61 13.41
C LEU A 16 -8.49 -15.17 12.75
N ARG A 17 -7.63 -15.88 13.50
CA ARG A 17 -6.33 -16.37 13.01
C ARG A 17 -6.21 -17.89 12.97
N GLY A 18 -7.16 -18.62 13.53
CA GLY A 18 -7.15 -20.09 13.60
C GLY A 18 -6.07 -20.68 14.49
N ARG A 19 -5.39 -19.87 15.31
CA ARG A 19 -4.36 -20.30 16.27
C ARG A 19 -4.37 -19.43 17.54
N PRO A 20 -3.98 -19.97 18.70
CA PRO A 20 -3.99 -19.21 19.95
C PRO A 20 -2.88 -18.15 19.99
N ILE A 21 -3.16 -17.01 20.62
CA ILE A 21 -2.19 -15.90 20.74
C ILE A 21 -1.01 -16.23 21.66
N THR A 22 -1.17 -17.21 22.55
CA THR A 22 -0.16 -17.69 23.50
C THR A 22 1.03 -18.36 22.83
N GLU A 23 0.88 -18.84 21.59
CA GLU A 23 1.98 -19.39 20.78
C GLU A 23 2.87 -18.30 20.16
N SER A 24 2.51 -17.02 20.31
CA SER A 24 3.34 -15.89 19.85
C SER A 24 4.50 -15.64 20.82
N GLN A 25 5.73 -15.58 20.31
CA GLN A 25 6.91 -15.20 21.09
C GLN A 25 6.82 -13.80 21.72
N ALA A 26 5.91 -12.95 21.23
CA ALA A 26 5.66 -11.60 21.76
C ALA A 26 4.51 -11.52 22.77
N PHE A 27 3.88 -12.64 23.14
CA PHE A 27 2.73 -12.64 24.04
C PHE A 27 3.14 -12.30 25.48
N ASN A 28 2.54 -11.24 26.03
CA ASN A 28 2.67 -10.87 27.43
C ASN A 28 1.26 -10.57 27.99
N PRO A 29 0.76 -11.37 28.95
CA PRO A 29 -0.62 -11.29 29.41
C PRO A 29 -0.94 -9.97 30.12
N GLU A 30 0.02 -9.37 30.83
CA GLU A 30 -0.18 -8.07 31.48
C GLU A 30 -0.29 -6.94 30.45
N LYS A 31 0.58 -6.95 29.43
CA LYS A 31 0.50 -5.98 28.33
C LYS A 31 -0.83 -6.12 27.57
N VAL A 32 -1.25 -7.35 27.25
CA VAL A 32 -2.52 -7.62 26.58
C VAL A 32 -3.71 -7.13 27.40
N ALA A 33 -3.71 -7.34 28.73
CA ALA A 33 -4.76 -6.85 29.61
C ALA A 33 -4.85 -5.32 29.62
N ILE A 34 -3.71 -4.62 29.73
CA ILE A 34 -3.67 -3.14 29.75
C ILE A 34 -4.19 -2.57 28.43
N ILE A 35 -3.76 -3.14 27.29
CA ILE A 35 -4.19 -2.66 25.98
C ILE A 35 -5.68 -2.96 25.77
N GLY A 36 -6.13 -4.16 26.15
CA GLY A 36 -7.54 -4.54 26.09
C GLY A 36 -8.44 -3.65 26.92
N GLU A 37 -8.02 -3.32 28.14
CA GLU A 37 -8.72 -2.39 29.03
C GLU A 37 -8.79 -0.98 28.43
N THR A 38 -7.67 -0.50 27.87
CA THR A 38 -7.59 0.81 27.21
C THR A 38 -8.54 0.88 26.01
N ILE A 39 -8.56 -0.13 25.14
CA ILE A 39 -9.46 -0.16 23.98
C ILE A 39 -10.91 -0.25 24.42
N PHE A 40 -11.21 -1.09 25.40
CA PHE A 40 -12.58 -1.25 25.91
C PHE A 40 -13.12 0.05 26.50
N VAL A 41 -12.34 0.72 27.35
CA VAL A 41 -12.73 2.01 27.95
C VAL A 41 -12.93 3.07 26.87
N ASN A 42 -12.01 3.17 25.90
CA ASN A 42 -12.12 4.15 24.82
C ASN A 42 -13.34 3.89 23.92
N LEU A 43 -13.58 2.63 23.51
CA LEU A 43 -14.77 2.27 22.74
C LEU A 43 -16.05 2.57 23.51
N LEU A 44 -16.10 2.25 24.80
CA LEU A 44 -17.25 2.54 25.64
C LEU A 44 -17.52 4.05 25.70
N VAL A 45 -16.50 4.86 25.99
CA VAL A 45 -16.61 6.32 26.05
C VAL A 45 -17.06 6.89 24.69
N THR A 46 -16.41 6.52 23.59
CA THR A 46 -16.77 7.02 22.26
C THR A 46 -18.16 6.56 21.83
N MET A 47 -18.57 5.31 22.10
CA MET A 47 -19.93 4.84 21.83
C MET A 47 -20.96 5.60 22.65
N THR A 48 -20.72 5.83 23.94
CA THR A 48 -21.63 6.60 24.80
C THR A 48 -21.74 8.05 24.32
N LEU A 49 -20.62 8.72 24.04
CA LEU A 49 -20.62 10.09 23.51
C LEU A 49 -21.33 10.19 22.16
N SER A 50 -21.08 9.23 21.25
CA SER A 50 -21.73 9.17 19.94
C SER A 50 -23.22 8.90 20.05
N LEU A 51 -23.65 8.01 20.95
CA LEU A 51 -25.06 7.71 21.19
C LEU A 51 -25.79 8.91 21.80
N VAL A 52 -25.17 9.60 22.77
CA VAL A 52 -25.71 10.84 23.35
C VAL A 52 -25.80 11.92 22.27
N ALA A 53 -24.77 12.09 21.42
CA ALA A 53 -24.79 13.03 20.31
C ALA A 53 -25.93 12.72 19.32
N LEU A 54 -26.11 11.44 18.96
CA LEU A 54 -27.19 10.97 18.08
C LEU A 54 -28.57 11.22 18.68
N ILE A 55 -28.77 10.92 19.97
CA ILE A 55 -30.06 11.13 20.66
C ILE A 55 -30.39 12.62 20.74
N VAL A 56 -29.40 13.46 21.06
CA VAL A 56 -29.57 14.93 21.12
C VAL A 56 -29.85 15.49 19.73
N PHE A 57 -29.14 15.01 18.69
CA PHE A 57 -29.36 15.38 17.29
C PHE A 57 -30.76 14.99 16.80
N ALA A 58 -31.21 13.76 17.09
CA ALA A 58 -32.52 13.25 16.69
C ALA A 58 -33.68 13.98 17.36
N LYS A 59 -33.52 14.41 18.62
CA LYS A 59 -34.60 15.04 19.40
C LYS A 59 -34.64 16.57 19.30
N LYS A 60 -33.52 17.27 19.12
CA LYS A 60 -33.49 18.74 19.01
C LYS A 60 -32.41 19.25 18.05
N LYS A 61 -32.85 19.98 17.00
CA LYS A 61 -32.00 20.85 16.15
C LYS A 61 -31.53 22.13 16.90
N SER A 62 -30.99 21.99 18.11
CA SER A 62 -30.54 23.10 18.97
C SER A 62 -29.01 23.26 18.93
N TRP A 63 -28.48 24.28 19.61
CA TRP A 63 -27.02 24.50 19.72
C TRP A 63 -26.29 23.31 20.37
N LEU A 64 -27.00 22.52 21.20
CA LEU A 64 -26.45 21.33 21.87
C LEU A 64 -26.11 20.20 20.89
N SER A 65 -26.88 20.01 19.82
CA SER A 65 -26.54 18.99 18.80
C SER A 65 -25.35 19.41 17.94
N LYS A 66 -25.14 20.72 17.74
CA LYS A 66 -23.92 21.26 17.11
C LYS A 66 -22.70 21.11 18.01
N ALA A 67 -22.85 21.36 19.32
CA ALA A 67 -21.81 21.13 20.30
C ALA A 67 -21.43 19.64 20.39
N ALA A 68 -22.42 18.74 20.40
CA ALA A 68 -22.19 17.30 20.39
C ALA A 68 -21.46 16.82 19.12
N LEU A 69 -21.85 17.31 17.93
CA LEU A 69 -21.13 17.02 16.68
C LEU A 69 -19.69 17.54 16.73
N MET A 70 -19.48 18.75 17.25
CA MET A 70 -18.14 19.33 17.41
C MET A 70 -17.30 18.53 18.41
N ILE A 71 -17.88 18.03 19.50
CA ILE A 71 -17.22 17.12 20.44
C ILE A 71 -16.86 15.81 19.75
N THR A 72 -17.75 15.21 18.95
CA THR A 72 -17.44 13.98 18.18
C THR A 72 -16.32 14.21 17.18
N VAL A 73 -16.28 15.37 16.50
CA VAL A 73 -15.18 15.72 15.58
C VAL A 73 -13.87 15.94 16.32
N ILE A 74 -13.90 16.63 17.47
CA ILE A 74 -12.73 16.83 18.33
C ILE A 74 -12.24 15.48 18.88
N ASP A 75 -13.15 14.62 19.32
CA ASP A 75 -12.87 13.27 19.82
C ASP A 75 -12.22 12.42 18.73
N LEU A 76 -12.83 12.34 17.54
CA LEU A 76 -12.26 11.70 16.36
C LEU A 76 -10.85 12.24 16.05
N PHE A 77 -10.65 13.56 16.10
CA PHE A 77 -9.35 14.17 15.84
C PHE A 77 -8.32 13.85 16.93
N LEU A 78 -8.67 13.98 18.22
CA LEU A 78 -7.78 13.72 19.34
C LEU A 78 -7.39 12.24 19.42
N PHE A 79 -8.34 11.33 19.24
CA PHE A 79 -8.09 9.89 19.20
C PHE A 79 -7.34 9.45 17.94
N SER A 80 -7.60 10.07 16.79
CA SER A 80 -6.87 9.76 15.56
C SER A 80 -5.51 10.45 15.46
N ARG A 81 -5.23 11.49 16.26
CA ARG A 81 -3.94 12.22 16.24
C ARG A 81 -2.75 11.31 16.55
N GLY A 82 -2.93 10.28 17.39
CA GLY A 82 -1.92 9.25 17.63
C GLY A 82 -1.83 8.20 16.53
N ASN A 83 -2.86 8.05 15.69
CA ASN A 83 -2.91 7.09 14.60
C ASN A 83 -2.40 7.68 13.27
N LEU A 84 -2.43 9.02 13.13
CA LEU A 84 -1.86 9.76 12.00
C LEU A 84 -0.42 10.15 12.33
N ILE A 85 0.47 9.19 12.17
CA ILE A 85 1.89 9.39 12.42
C ILE A 85 2.54 9.86 11.13
N THR A 86 3.07 11.08 11.14
CA THR A 86 3.81 11.64 10.00
C THR A 86 5.29 11.66 10.34
N ILE A 87 6.06 10.89 9.58
CA ILE A 87 7.51 10.82 9.73
C ILE A 87 8.13 11.83 8.76
N PRO A 88 8.97 12.75 9.22
CA PRO A 88 9.87 13.47 8.33
C PRO A 88 10.64 12.47 7.45
N VAL A 89 10.54 12.58 6.12
CA VAL A 89 11.15 11.63 5.16
C VAL A 89 12.63 11.36 5.46
N LYS A 90 13.36 12.36 5.94
CA LYS A 90 14.76 12.26 6.38
C LYS A 90 15.02 11.25 7.52
N LEU A 91 14.00 10.91 8.32
CA LEU A 91 14.07 9.99 9.46
C LEU A 91 13.71 8.54 9.08
N VAL A 92 13.19 8.29 7.87
CA VAL A 92 12.91 6.92 7.37
C VAL A 92 14.21 6.17 7.03
N GLY A 93 15.34 6.86 7.04
CA GLY A 93 16.68 6.31 7.00
C GLY A 93 17.50 6.94 5.87
N GLU A 94 18.80 7.11 6.10
CA GLU A 94 19.74 7.39 5.01
C GLU A 94 19.57 6.32 3.92
N PRO A 95 19.70 6.68 2.62
CA PRO A 95 19.58 5.71 1.55
C PRO A 95 20.59 4.58 1.78
N ARG A 96 20.06 3.39 2.08
CA ARG A 96 20.85 2.17 2.33
C ARG A 96 21.81 1.97 1.16
N LYS A 97 22.98 1.37 1.42
CA LYS A 97 24.01 1.20 0.38
C LYS A 97 23.45 0.50 -0.85
N VAL A 98 22.62 -0.53 -0.65
CA VAL A 98 21.95 -1.23 -1.75
C VAL A 98 20.93 -0.35 -2.49
N ALA A 99 20.20 0.52 -1.79
CA ALA A 99 19.26 1.43 -2.43
C ALA A 99 19.97 2.47 -3.31
N SER A 100 21.09 3.02 -2.81
CA SER A 100 21.94 3.93 -3.58
C SER A 100 22.60 3.26 -4.78
N TRP A 101 22.93 1.97 -4.65
CA TRP A 101 23.45 1.18 -5.76
C TRP A 101 22.36 0.86 -6.80
N LEU A 102 21.17 0.44 -6.35
CA LEU A 102 20.01 0.13 -7.18
C LEU A 102 19.58 1.35 -8.00
N SER A 103 19.49 2.53 -7.38
CA SER A 103 19.08 3.76 -8.09
C SER A 103 20.01 4.20 -9.22
N LYS A 104 21.23 3.66 -9.28
CA LYS A 104 22.20 3.93 -10.36
C LYS A 104 22.12 2.91 -11.50
N GLN A 105 21.35 1.83 -11.34
CA GLN A 105 21.23 0.79 -12.36
C GLN A 105 20.38 1.27 -13.55
N LYS A 106 20.86 1.00 -14.76
CA LYS A 106 20.21 1.43 -16.01
C LYS A 106 19.08 0.49 -16.43
N GLY A 107 18.13 1.05 -17.17
CA GLY A 107 17.00 0.33 -17.76
C GLY A 107 15.85 0.10 -16.79
N ASP A 108 14.77 -0.48 -17.30
CA ASP A 108 13.58 -0.80 -16.53
C ASP A 108 13.72 -2.18 -15.88
N TRP A 109 14.16 -2.19 -14.62
CA TRP A 109 14.30 -3.40 -13.80
C TRP A 109 13.32 -3.36 -12.63
N ARG A 110 13.10 -4.52 -11.98
CA ARG A 110 12.53 -4.61 -10.63
C ARG A 110 13.47 -5.36 -9.71
N TYR A 111 13.38 -5.08 -8.43
CA TYR A 111 13.97 -5.93 -7.40
C TYR A 111 12.90 -6.74 -6.68
N LEU A 112 13.26 -7.93 -6.20
CA LEU A 112 12.49 -8.73 -5.27
C LEU A 112 13.31 -8.87 -4.00
N SER A 113 12.70 -8.64 -2.84
CA SER A 113 13.33 -8.88 -1.55
C SER A 113 12.79 -10.16 -0.94
N THR A 114 13.68 -11.00 -0.40
CA THR A 114 13.27 -12.10 0.47
C THR A 114 13.06 -11.64 1.92
N ALA A 115 13.38 -10.38 2.23
CA ALA A 115 13.08 -9.82 3.54
C ALA A 115 11.59 -9.51 3.59
N GLY A 116 10.87 -10.30 4.37
CA GLY A 116 9.48 -10.01 4.70
C GLY A 116 9.45 -9.04 5.88
N THR A 117 8.89 -7.86 5.69
CA THR A 117 8.15 -7.23 6.79
C THR A 117 6.76 -7.80 6.73
N THR A 118 6.27 -8.45 7.80
CA THR A 118 4.85 -8.77 7.88
C THR A 118 4.06 -7.47 7.65
N PRO A 119 3.27 -7.37 6.56
CA PRO A 119 2.44 -6.20 6.35
C PRO A 119 1.52 -6.02 7.55
N TYR A 120 1.07 -4.78 7.78
CA TYR A 120 0.11 -4.37 8.80
C TYR A 120 -1.28 -5.03 8.63
N THR A 121 -1.36 -6.35 8.58
CA THR A 121 -2.59 -7.08 8.29
C THR A 121 -2.80 -8.16 9.35
N GLY A 122 -3.05 -7.66 10.56
CA GLY A 122 -3.95 -8.33 11.49
C GLY A 122 -3.83 -7.82 12.90
N LEU A 123 -4.87 -8.10 13.68
CA LEU A 123 -4.99 -7.66 15.07
C LEU A 123 -3.72 -7.94 15.87
N GLY A 124 -3.04 -9.09 15.71
CA GLY A 124 -1.79 -9.39 16.42
C GLY A 124 -0.66 -8.36 16.27
N VAL A 125 -0.48 -7.80 15.06
CA VAL A 125 0.52 -6.76 14.76
C VAL A 125 0.02 -5.41 15.31
N TYR A 126 -1.28 -5.14 15.19
CA TYR A 126 -1.91 -3.98 15.82
C TYR A 126 -1.71 -3.98 17.34
N TRP A 127 -1.86 -5.12 18.03
CA TRP A 127 -1.68 -5.24 19.49
C TRP A 127 -0.21 -5.18 19.94
N THR A 128 0.73 -5.68 19.14
CA THR A 128 2.17 -5.55 19.45
C THR A 128 2.70 -4.14 19.19
N HIS A 129 2.08 -3.40 18.26
CA HIS A 129 2.47 -2.04 17.85
C HIS A 129 1.46 -0.95 18.28
N LEU A 130 0.57 -1.22 19.24
CA LEU A 130 -0.44 -0.26 19.74
C LEU A 130 0.14 0.85 20.64
N ARG A 131 1.46 0.89 20.84
CA ARG A 131 2.13 2.19 21.00
C ARG A 131 2.21 2.76 19.60
N ALA A 132 1.37 3.74 19.26
CA ALA A 132 1.50 4.57 18.07
C ALA A 132 2.98 4.77 17.71
N ARG A 133 3.47 3.95 16.79
CA ARG A 133 4.84 3.96 16.31
C ARG A 133 4.75 3.98 14.80
N GLU A 134 5.64 4.78 14.25
CA GLU A 134 5.54 5.19 12.88
C GLU A 134 5.62 3.97 11.94
N PRO A 135 4.62 3.75 11.06
CA PRO A 135 4.68 2.67 10.11
C PRO A 135 5.87 2.91 9.17
N PHE A 136 6.66 1.86 8.93
CA PHE A 136 7.85 1.85 8.06
C PHE A 136 9.15 2.42 8.63
N SER A 137 9.21 2.76 9.92
CA SER A 137 10.46 3.25 10.54
C SER A 137 11.40 2.10 10.96
N PRO A 138 12.70 2.12 10.59
CA PRO A 138 13.71 1.22 11.14
C PRO A 138 13.94 1.45 12.66
N ASN A 139 13.42 2.56 13.21
CA ASN A 139 13.50 2.91 14.64
C ASN A 139 12.54 2.09 15.53
N ASN A 140 11.91 1.05 14.99
CA ASN A 140 11.07 0.12 15.74
C ASN A 140 11.85 -0.92 16.55
N LEU A 141 13.18 -0.86 16.48
CA LEU A 141 14.13 -1.65 17.25
C LEU A 141 14.88 -0.72 18.20
N THR A 142 14.96 -1.05 19.49
CA THR A 142 15.88 -0.41 20.42
C THR A 142 17.32 -0.59 19.91
N GLU A 143 18.25 0.29 20.31
CA GLU A 143 19.67 0.08 19.98
C GLU A 143 20.14 -1.31 20.44
N GLU A 144 19.65 -1.78 21.58
CA GLU A 144 19.85 -3.15 22.07
C GLU A 144 19.29 -4.22 21.10
N GLU A 145 18.06 -4.04 20.59
CA GLU A 145 17.46 -4.95 19.61
C GLU A 145 18.26 -4.93 18.28
N LEU A 146 18.77 -3.79 17.84
CA LEU A 146 19.64 -3.69 16.66
C LEU A 146 21.02 -4.33 16.86
N ILE A 147 21.55 -4.27 18.08
CA ILE A 147 22.85 -4.85 18.45
C ILE A 147 22.73 -6.38 18.60
N HIS A 148 21.66 -6.88 19.23
CA HIS A 148 21.48 -8.32 19.48
C HIS A 148 20.82 -9.07 18.32
N PHE A 149 19.94 -8.44 17.55
CA PHE A 149 19.25 -9.06 16.42
C PHE A 149 19.90 -8.70 15.08
N THR A 150 21.11 -9.19 14.88
CA THR A 150 21.88 -9.04 13.62
C THR A 150 21.02 -9.37 12.39
N ARG A 151 20.13 -10.37 12.47
CA ARG A 151 19.17 -10.73 11.41
C ARG A 151 18.22 -9.60 11.00
N LEU A 152 17.70 -8.82 11.95
CA LEU A 152 16.76 -7.73 11.64
C LEU A 152 17.46 -6.57 10.92
N LYS A 153 18.71 -6.26 11.31
CA LYS A 153 19.54 -5.30 10.58
C LYS A 153 19.80 -5.75 9.15
N GLN A 154 19.99 -7.05 8.93
CA GLN A 154 20.16 -7.65 7.60
C GLN A 154 18.88 -7.61 6.76
N GLU A 155 17.74 -7.95 7.35
CA GLU A 155 16.44 -7.86 6.67
C GLU A 155 16.11 -6.42 6.27
N LEU A 156 16.43 -5.44 7.10
CA LEU A 156 16.32 -4.02 6.73
C LEU A 156 17.28 -3.65 5.59
N GLU A 157 18.54 -4.06 5.62
CA GLU A 157 19.46 -3.84 4.48
C GLU A 157 18.92 -4.41 3.16
N ALA A 158 18.17 -5.50 3.19
CA ALA A 158 17.58 -6.14 2.00
C ALA A 158 16.31 -5.45 1.44
N LEU A 159 15.97 -4.23 1.87
CA LEU A 159 14.81 -3.46 1.40
C LEU A 159 13.50 -4.28 1.38
N PRO A 160 12.94 -4.60 2.56
CA PRO A 160 11.71 -5.39 2.63
C PRO A 160 10.54 -4.67 1.93
N GLU A 161 9.46 -5.41 1.71
CA GLU A 161 8.26 -4.93 1.00
C GLU A 161 7.90 -3.48 1.34
N ASN A 162 7.58 -2.68 0.31
CA ASN A 162 7.17 -1.27 0.40
C ASN A 162 8.30 -0.27 0.70
N GLN A 163 9.45 -0.71 1.20
CA GLN A 163 10.58 0.21 1.46
C GLN A 163 11.14 0.78 0.15
N GLY A 164 11.10 0.04 -0.95
CA GLY A 164 11.48 0.55 -2.27
C GLY A 164 10.62 1.74 -2.70
N MET A 165 9.33 1.76 -2.33
CA MET A 165 8.41 2.84 -2.73
C MET A 165 8.80 4.20 -2.15
N THR A 166 9.25 4.25 -0.90
CA THR A 166 9.70 5.51 -0.27
C THR A 166 10.95 6.07 -0.95
N LEU A 167 11.73 5.19 -1.60
CA LEU A 167 12.96 5.49 -2.33
C LEU A 167 12.76 5.58 -3.84
N ARG A 168 11.51 5.46 -4.33
CA ARG A 168 11.15 5.39 -5.76
C ARG A 168 11.90 4.28 -6.52
N LEU A 169 12.23 3.19 -5.83
CA LEU A 169 12.79 1.99 -6.44
C LEU A 169 11.66 1.06 -6.91
N PRO A 170 11.79 0.43 -8.09
CA PRO A 170 10.81 -0.50 -8.61
C PRO A 170 10.84 -1.83 -7.85
N ASP A 171 9.97 -1.92 -6.83
CA ASP A 171 9.72 -3.13 -6.04
C ASP A 171 8.72 -4.05 -6.76
N ALA A 172 9.06 -5.33 -6.91
CA ALA A 172 8.22 -6.35 -7.51
C ALA A 172 7.03 -6.76 -6.62
N ALA A 173 7.23 -6.79 -5.30
CA ALA A 173 6.18 -7.15 -4.34
C ALA A 173 5.23 -5.96 -4.13
N GLY A 174 5.79 -4.77 -3.93
CA GLY A 174 5.05 -3.50 -3.78
C GLY A 174 4.04 -3.49 -2.62
N TYR A 175 3.25 -2.40 -2.55
CA TYR A 175 2.17 -2.24 -1.56
C TYR A 175 0.80 -2.44 -2.20
N ALA A 176 0.12 -3.54 -1.89
CA ALA A 176 -1.27 -3.73 -2.30
C ALA A 176 -2.17 -4.10 -1.12
N ALA A 177 -2.83 -3.09 -0.54
CA ALA A 177 -3.93 -3.32 0.42
C ALA A 177 -5.11 -4.08 -0.21
N ALA A 178 -5.22 -4.04 -1.55
CA ALA A 178 -6.14 -4.83 -2.34
C ALA A 178 -5.42 -5.39 -3.57
N VAL A 179 -5.50 -6.71 -3.77
CA VAL A 179 -4.86 -7.39 -4.91
C VAL A 179 -5.93 -7.96 -5.83
N PRO A 180 -5.86 -7.74 -7.15
CA PRO A 180 -6.77 -8.36 -8.09
C PRO A 180 -6.69 -9.89 -7.99
N GLN A 181 -7.84 -10.58 -7.95
CA GLN A 181 -7.88 -12.04 -7.85
C GLN A 181 -7.04 -12.74 -8.93
N ARG A 182 -7.00 -12.21 -10.15
CA ARG A 182 -6.14 -12.69 -11.24
C ARG A 182 -4.64 -12.69 -10.90
N TYR A 183 -4.16 -11.69 -10.16
CA TYR A 183 -2.77 -11.57 -9.77
C TYR A 183 -2.45 -12.59 -8.67
N LEU A 184 -3.35 -12.76 -7.71
CA LEU A 184 -3.24 -13.80 -6.69
C LEU A 184 -3.23 -15.20 -7.33
N SER A 185 -4.12 -15.47 -8.27
CA SER A 185 -4.17 -16.73 -9.02
C SER A 185 -2.91 -16.97 -9.86
N PHE A 186 -2.33 -15.93 -10.46
CA PHE A 186 -1.08 -16.03 -11.21
C PHE A 186 0.08 -16.54 -10.34
N TRP A 187 0.14 -16.14 -9.07
CA TRP A 187 1.16 -16.60 -8.12
C TRP A 187 0.79 -17.87 -7.36
N SER A 188 -0.40 -18.44 -7.55
CA SER A 188 -0.97 -19.45 -6.65
C SER A 188 -0.92 -19.00 -5.17
N GLY A 189 -1.04 -17.69 -4.95
CA GLY A 189 -0.71 -17.05 -3.67
C GLY A 189 -1.77 -17.26 -2.60
N ASP A 190 -1.35 -17.13 -1.35
CA ASP A 190 -2.25 -17.13 -0.20
C ASP A 190 -3.01 -15.79 -0.12
N PRO A 191 -4.36 -15.76 -0.17
CA PRO A 191 -5.14 -14.53 -0.03
C PRO A 191 -4.88 -13.77 1.29
N ARG A 192 -4.29 -14.43 2.30
CA ARG A 192 -3.88 -13.81 3.57
C ARG A 192 -2.58 -13.02 3.45
N SER A 193 -1.81 -13.20 2.37
CA SER A 193 -0.55 -12.51 2.10
C SER A 193 -0.53 -11.93 0.69
N PRO A 194 -1.37 -10.92 0.40
CA PRO A 194 -1.60 -10.42 -0.95
C PRO A 194 -0.34 -9.87 -1.64
N ASN A 195 0.67 -9.43 -0.88
CA ASN A 195 1.92 -8.88 -1.41
C ASN A 195 3.04 -9.92 -1.59
N ALA A 196 2.86 -11.15 -1.11
CA ALA A 196 3.94 -12.13 -1.12
C ALA A 196 4.03 -12.80 -2.50
N ILE A 197 4.98 -12.35 -3.31
CA ILE A 197 5.52 -13.17 -4.39
C ILE A 197 6.24 -14.35 -3.71
N PRO A 198 5.83 -15.61 -3.98
CA PRO A 198 6.47 -16.76 -3.36
C PRO A 198 7.97 -16.80 -3.73
N VAL A 199 8.82 -17.00 -2.73
CA VAL A 199 10.30 -17.09 -2.86
C VAL A 199 10.82 -18.53 -2.73
N ASP A 200 9.91 -19.50 -2.69
CA ASP A 200 10.17 -20.93 -2.65
C ASP A 200 10.54 -21.51 -4.03
N ASP A 201 10.16 -20.84 -5.13
CA ASP A 201 10.57 -21.19 -6.48
C ASP A 201 11.13 -19.97 -7.22
N LEU A 202 12.42 -19.67 -6.98
CA LEU A 202 13.11 -18.60 -7.73
C LEU A 202 13.43 -19.00 -9.17
N SER A 203 13.27 -20.27 -9.55
CA SER A 203 13.50 -20.74 -10.92
C SER A 203 12.39 -20.31 -11.88
N SER A 204 11.21 -19.98 -11.34
CA SER A 204 10.02 -19.63 -12.12
C SER A 204 10.25 -18.54 -13.18
N GLU A 205 9.82 -18.81 -14.41
CA GLU A 205 9.79 -17.82 -15.50
C GLU A 205 8.84 -16.65 -15.19
N LYS A 206 7.89 -16.83 -14.26
CA LYS A 206 6.98 -15.76 -13.82
C LYS A 206 7.75 -14.56 -13.24
N LEU A 207 8.88 -14.80 -12.57
CA LEU A 207 9.75 -13.74 -12.06
C LEU A 207 10.44 -12.99 -13.20
N ASP A 208 10.82 -13.72 -14.24
CA ASP A 208 11.48 -13.19 -15.43
C ASP A 208 10.51 -12.25 -16.16
N LYS A 209 9.27 -12.69 -16.39
CA LYS A 209 8.19 -11.89 -16.99
C LYS A 209 7.80 -10.67 -16.15
N LEU A 210 7.92 -10.75 -14.82
CA LEU A 210 7.72 -9.59 -13.94
C LEU A 210 8.90 -8.60 -14.00
N GLY A 211 9.99 -8.93 -14.70
CA GLY A 211 11.17 -8.08 -14.83
C GLY A 211 12.00 -8.02 -13.54
N VAL A 212 11.94 -9.05 -12.71
CA VAL A 212 12.76 -9.15 -11.50
C VAL A 212 14.21 -9.41 -11.90
N ARG A 213 15.00 -8.33 -11.93
CA ARG A 213 16.42 -8.38 -12.26
C ARG A 213 17.30 -8.57 -11.04
N TYR A 214 16.90 -8.04 -9.89
CA TYR A 214 17.71 -8.10 -8.67
C TYR A 214 16.96 -8.83 -7.56
N LEU A 215 17.57 -9.87 -7.00
CA LEU A 215 17.09 -10.52 -5.78
C LEU A 215 17.94 -10.04 -4.61
N LEU A 216 17.27 -9.46 -3.61
CA LEU A 216 17.90 -8.99 -2.37
C LEU A 216 17.59 -9.99 -1.26
N THR A 217 18.62 -10.52 -0.62
CA THR A 217 18.41 -11.51 0.43
C THR A 217 19.41 -11.37 1.58
N GLY A 218 18.89 -11.46 2.80
CA GLY A 218 19.70 -11.65 4.01
C GLY A 218 19.98 -13.12 4.32
N TYR A 219 19.32 -14.06 3.61
CA TYR A 219 19.49 -15.49 3.89
C TYR A 219 20.92 -15.97 3.59
N PRO A 220 21.42 -16.95 4.35
CA PRO A 220 22.66 -17.64 4.05
C PRO A 220 22.68 -18.23 2.63
N GLU A 221 23.88 -18.38 2.09
CA GLU A 221 24.08 -18.78 0.70
C GLU A 221 23.64 -20.23 0.46
N ASP A 222 23.91 -21.12 1.41
CA ASP A 222 23.44 -22.50 1.47
C ASP A 222 21.91 -22.64 1.51
N TYR A 223 21.19 -21.63 2.02
CA TYR A 223 19.73 -21.60 1.98
C TYR A 223 19.19 -21.15 0.60
N ILE A 224 19.86 -20.17 -0.02
CA ILE A 224 19.40 -19.58 -1.27
C ILE A 224 19.89 -20.36 -2.49
N LEU A 225 21.09 -20.93 -2.50
CA LEU A 225 21.66 -21.66 -3.65
C LEU A 225 20.75 -22.80 -4.17
N PRO A 226 20.07 -23.60 -3.32
CA PRO A 226 19.12 -24.60 -3.81
C PRO A 226 17.87 -23.99 -4.46
N LEU A 227 17.50 -22.76 -4.09
CA LEU A 227 16.32 -22.04 -4.57
C LEU A 227 16.65 -21.17 -5.79
N ALA A 228 17.83 -20.54 -5.77
CA ALA A 228 18.37 -19.70 -6.82
C ALA A 228 18.87 -20.59 -7.95
N SER A 229 18.02 -20.76 -8.97
CA SER A 229 18.40 -21.43 -10.21
C SER A 229 19.67 -20.83 -10.83
N GLU A 230 20.32 -21.56 -11.75
CA GLU A 230 21.52 -21.14 -12.49
C GLU A 230 21.43 -19.74 -13.15
N LYS A 231 20.21 -19.21 -13.36
CA LYS A 231 19.98 -17.86 -13.90
C LYS A 231 20.38 -16.71 -12.97
N PHE A 232 20.57 -16.96 -11.67
CA PHE A 232 20.96 -15.94 -10.69
C PHE A 232 22.47 -15.95 -10.46
N THR A 233 23.12 -14.82 -10.72
CA THR A 233 24.54 -14.61 -10.44
C THR A 233 24.71 -13.70 -9.23
N LEU A 234 25.49 -14.13 -8.23
CA LEU A 234 25.84 -13.26 -7.10
C LEU A 234 26.72 -12.10 -7.59
N ILE A 235 26.27 -10.86 -7.39
CA ILE A 235 26.98 -9.65 -7.85
C ILE A 235 27.47 -8.76 -6.70
N GLU A 236 26.87 -8.86 -5.51
CA GLU A 236 27.31 -8.13 -4.32
C GLU A 236 27.10 -8.99 -3.08
N LYS A 237 28.11 -9.01 -2.20
CA LYS A 237 28.06 -9.66 -0.88
C LYS A 237 28.66 -8.71 0.14
N SER A 238 27.79 -8.13 0.96
CA SER A 238 28.18 -7.32 2.11
C SER A 238 27.73 -8.00 3.41
N LYS A 239 28.05 -7.45 4.59
CA LYS A 239 27.77 -8.10 5.89
C LYS A 239 26.27 -8.40 6.06
N GLY A 240 25.88 -9.62 5.66
CA GLY A 240 24.52 -10.14 5.77
C GLY A 240 23.52 -9.65 4.72
N LEU A 241 24.00 -9.10 3.59
CA LEU A 241 23.18 -8.85 2.42
C LEU A 241 23.85 -9.46 1.20
N ARG A 242 23.06 -10.17 0.40
CA ARG A 242 23.44 -10.71 -0.90
C ARG A 242 22.52 -10.13 -1.96
N VAL A 243 23.12 -9.71 -3.07
CA VAL A 243 22.40 -9.26 -4.27
C VAL A 243 22.72 -10.21 -5.39
N TYR A 244 21.70 -10.84 -5.94
CA TYR A 244 21.81 -11.68 -7.11
C TYR A 244 21.19 -10.96 -8.32
N GLU A 245 21.85 -11.06 -9.47
CA GLU A 245 21.32 -10.61 -10.75
C GLU A 245 20.71 -11.79 -11.50
N ASN A 246 19.43 -11.66 -11.86
CA ASN A 246 18.74 -12.56 -12.78
C ASN A 246 19.09 -12.20 -14.22
N LYS A 247 19.84 -13.06 -14.90
CA LYS A 247 20.23 -12.86 -16.30
C LYS A 247 19.11 -13.14 -17.30
N SER A 248 18.06 -13.84 -16.86
CA SER A 248 16.88 -14.16 -17.66
C SER A 248 15.76 -13.14 -17.53
N ALA A 249 15.93 -12.07 -16.74
CA ALA A 249 14.87 -11.09 -16.50
C ALA A 249 14.41 -10.41 -17.80
N PHE A 250 13.10 -10.39 -18.03
CA PHE A 250 12.54 -9.70 -19.19
C PHE A 250 12.57 -8.19 -18.94
N PRO A 251 12.66 -7.37 -20.01
CA PRO A 251 12.35 -5.95 -19.90
C PRO A 251 10.95 -5.75 -19.33
N ARG A 252 10.71 -4.66 -18.60
CA ARG A 252 9.34 -4.37 -18.10
C ARG A 252 8.33 -4.07 -19.20
N ALA A 253 8.79 -3.62 -20.36
CA ALA A 253 7.98 -3.46 -21.56
C ALA A 253 8.68 -4.19 -22.72
N PHE A 254 7.97 -5.04 -23.43
CA PHE A 254 8.54 -5.85 -24.50
C PHE A 254 7.50 -6.23 -25.56
N LEU A 255 7.98 -6.53 -26.76
CA LEU A 255 7.20 -7.14 -27.82
C LEU A 255 7.41 -8.65 -27.83
N GLU A 256 6.35 -9.39 -28.15
CA GLU A 256 6.41 -10.83 -28.41
C GLU A 256 6.33 -11.05 -29.92
N ASP A 257 7.49 -11.25 -30.55
CA ASP A 257 7.63 -11.50 -31.99
C ASP A 257 7.95 -12.99 -32.20
N GLY A 258 6.89 -13.80 -32.33
CA GLY A 258 7.00 -15.26 -32.31
C GLY A 258 7.58 -15.76 -30.98
N ALA A 259 8.81 -16.29 -31.01
CA ALA A 259 9.54 -16.75 -29.83
C ALA A 259 10.54 -15.70 -29.28
N LEU A 260 10.67 -14.55 -29.94
CA LEU A 260 11.63 -13.52 -29.57
C LEU A 260 10.98 -12.47 -28.65
N ILE A 261 11.71 -12.12 -27.60
CA ILE A 261 11.36 -11.02 -26.69
C ILE A 261 12.18 -9.81 -27.09
N ILE A 262 11.52 -8.80 -27.64
CA ILE A 262 12.17 -7.57 -28.10
C ILE A 262 11.90 -6.45 -27.07
N PRO A 263 12.92 -5.87 -26.43
CA PRO A 263 12.71 -4.79 -25.46
C PRO A 263 12.00 -3.57 -26.08
N ALA A 264 11.08 -2.98 -25.32
CA ALA A 264 10.50 -1.68 -25.58
C ALA A 264 10.92 -0.69 -24.47
N GLU A 265 11.09 0.57 -24.81
CA GLU A 265 11.62 1.60 -23.91
C GLU A 265 10.49 2.30 -23.18
N ILE A 266 10.50 2.30 -21.84
CA ILE A 266 9.58 3.14 -21.05
C ILE A 266 10.18 4.55 -20.97
N ILE A 267 9.53 5.52 -21.63
CA ILE A 267 9.96 6.92 -21.66
C ILE A 267 9.46 7.67 -20.42
N GLU A 268 8.23 7.38 -20.01
CA GLU A 268 7.58 8.05 -18.89
C GLU A 268 6.81 7.04 -18.06
N TYR A 269 6.94 7.12 -16.74
CA TYR A 269 6.26 6.23 -15.82
C TYR A 269 5.71 7.03 -14.64
N THR A 270 4.40 7.27 -14.68
CA THR A 270 3.64 7.92 -13.59
C THR A 270 2.51 7.00 -13.14
N PRO A 271 1.89 7.24 -11.96
CA PRO A 271 0.76 6.43 -11.50
C PRO A 271 -0.45 6.42 -12.44
N THR A 272 -0.62 7.45 -13.28
CA THR A 272 -1.78 7.63 -14.16
C THR A 272 -1.46 7.56 -15.64
N MET A 273 -0.18 7.58 -16.02
CA MET A 273 0.24 7.53 -17.42
C MET A 273 1.60 6.86 -17.55
N ILE A 274 1.71 5.93 -18.50
CA ILE A 274 2.94 5.21 -18.83
C ILE A 274 3.12 5.30 -20.34
N ARG A 275 4.24 5.89 -20.78
CA ARG A 275 4.57 6.04 -22.19
C ARG A 275 5.68 5.07 -22.57
N VAL A 276 5.42 4.27 -23.60
CA VAL A 276 6.36 3.28 -24.12
C VAL A 276 6.67 3.57 -25.59
N ARG A 277 7.94 3.62 -25.95
CA ARG A 277 8.39 3.66 -27.34
C ARG A 277 8.84 2.28 -27.77
N THR A 278 8.41 1.90 -28.96
CA THR A 278 8.66 0.56 -29.49
C THR A 278 8.87 0.58 -31.00
N LYS A 279 9.53 -0.47 -31.51
CA LYS A 279 9.73 -0.71 -32.94
C LYS A 279 9.39 -2.15 -33.25
N ALA A 280 8.29 -2.35 -33.96
CA ALA A 280 7.81 -3.65 -34.39
C ALA A 280 8.14 -3.89 -35.87
N GLN A 281 8.65 -5.09 -36.20
CA GLN A 281 8.90 -5.47 -37.60
C GLN A 281 7.61 -5.85 -38.32
N GLU A 282 6.71 -6.51 -37.59
CA GLU A 282 5.39 -6.89 -38.04
C GLU A 282 4.31 -6.52 -37.01
N LYS A 283 3.05 -6.75 -37.34
CA LYS A 283 1.95 -6.55 -36.40
C LYS A 283 2.13 -7.51 -35.22
N THR A 284 2.30 -6.96 -34.02
CA THR A 284 2.64 -7.73 -32.82
C THR A 284 1.90 -7.19 -31.59
N THR A 285 2.16 -7.79 -30.44
CA THR A 285 1.64 -7.39 -29.14
C THR A 285 2.74 -6.71 -28.33
N LEU A 286 2.48 -5.49 -27.86
CA LEU A 286 3.25 -4.86 -26.79
C LEU A 286 2.71 -5.35 -25.44
N ILE A 287 3.59 -5.93 -24.64
CA ILE A 287 3.33 -6.34 -23.26
C ILE A 287 4.00 -5.34 -22.32
N LEU A 288 3.26 -4.93 -21.30
CA LEU A 288 3.77 -4.18 -20.16
C LEU A 288 3.56 -5.04 -18.91
N SER A 289 4.64 -5.39 -18.21
CA SER A 289 4.66 -6.24 -17.02
C SER A 289 4.05 -5.59 -15.78
N ASP A 290 3.05 -4.73 -15.95
CA ASP A 290 2.21 -4.18 -14.91
C ASP A 290 0.88 -4.93 -14.86
N THR A 291 0.32 -5.07 -13.67
CA THR A 291 -0.96 -5.76 -13.48
C THR A 291 -2.09 -5.07 -14.26
N PHE A 292 -2.81 -5.88 -15.04
CA PHE A 292 -4.01 -5.49 -15.75
C PHE A 292 -5.15 -5.21 -14.76
N TYR A 293 -5.73 -4.02 -14.87
CA TYR A 293 -6.84 -3.56 -14.04
C TYR A 293 -7.83 -2.74 -14.89
N PRO A 294 -9.15 -2.81 -14.64
CA PRO A 294 -10.12 -1.99 -15.37
C PRO A 294 -9.87 -0.49 -15.20
N GLY A 295 -10.04 0.27 -16.30
CA GLY A 295 -9.87 1.72 -16.31
C GLY A 295 -8.60 2.22 -16.99
N TRP A 296 -7.70 1.32 -17.41
CA TRP A 296 -6.62 1.66 -18.33
C TRP A 296 -7.13 1.69 -19.77
N GLU A 297 -6.80 2.77 -20.48
CA GLU A 297 -6.97 2.95 -21.92
C GLU A 297 -5.56 3.03 -22.56
N ALA A 298 -5.44 2.71 -23.84
CA ALA A 298 -4.18 2.89 -24.56
C ALA A 298 -4.39 3.78 -25.77
N LEU A 299 -3.35 4.53 -26.14
CA LEU A 299 -3.27 5.27 -27.39
C LEU A 299 -2.02 4.81 -28.13
N VAL A 300 -2.15 4.40 -29.39
CA VAL A 300 -1.02 4.10 -30.28
C VAL A 300 -0.92 5.27 -31.25
N ASP A 301 0.15 6.05 -31.15
CA ASP A 301 0.35 7.30 -31.92
C ASP A 301 -0.85 8.27 -31.82
N GLY A 302 -1.50 8.31 -30.65
CA GLY A 302 -2.67 9.15 -30.38
C GLY A 302 -4.01 8.52 -30.73
N GLU A 303 -4.04 7.37 -31.41
CA GLU A 303 -5.28 6.65 -31.72
C GLU A 303 -5.67 5.69 -30.60
N ARG A 304 -6.91 5.79 -30.11
CA ARG A 304 -7.39 4.98 -28.98
C ARG A 304 -7.50 3.51 -29.34
N THR A 305 -7.01 2.66 -28.45
CA THR A 305 -7.14 1.20 -28.52
C THR A 305 -7.46 0.60 -27.14
N THR A 306 -7.84 -0.67 -27.14
CA THR A 306 -8.20 -1.39 -25.92
C THR A 306 -6.97 -2.01 -25.27
N VAL A 307 -6.86 -1.85 -23.95
CA VAL A 307 -5.88 -2.59 -23.15
C VAL A 307 -6.45 -3.97 -22.85
N GLY A 308 -5.73 -5.01 -23.23
CA GLY A 308 -6.05 -6.41 -22.92
C GLY A 308 -5.22 -6.95 -21.75
N ALA A 309 -5.51 -8.21 -21.39
CA ALA A 309 -4.70 -8.98 -20.46
C ALA A 309 -3.82 -9.99 -21.22
N TYR A 310 -2.52 -9.98 -20.96
CA TYR A 310 -1.56 -11.01 -21.36
C TYR A 310 -1.36 -12.00 -20.21
N GLU A 311 -1.46 -13.30 -20.52
CA GLU A 311 -1.48 -14.38 -19.51
C GLU A 311 -2.47 -14.14 -18.36
N GLY A 312 -3.54 -13.40 -18.63
CA GLY A 312 -4.55 -13.01 -17.65
C GLY A 312 -4.09 -11.96 -16.62
N VAL A 313 -2.80 -11.61 -16.54
CA VAL A 313 -2.24 -10.77 -15.46
C VAL A 313 -1.61 -9.47 -15.95
N PHE A 314 -0.87 -9.45 -17.06
CA PHE A 314 -0.13 -8.27 -17.53
C PHE A 314 -0.94 -7.44 -18.53
N ARG A 315 -0.61 -6.16 -18.70
CA ARG A 315 -1.27 -5.32 -19.70
C ARG A 315 -0.72 -5.64 -21.08
N LYS A 316 -1.59 -5.64 -22.10
CA LYS A 316 -1.17 -5.73 -23.49
C LYS A 316 -1.93 -4.81 -24.42
N VAL A 317 -1.28 -4.42 -25.51
CA VAL A 317 -1.84 -3.66 -26.62
C VAL A 317 -1.31 -4.24 -27.93
N ASN A 318 -2.20 -4.49 -28.89
CA ASN A 318 -1.77 -4.86 -30.24
C ASN A 318 -1.31 -3.60 -30.98
N ILE A 319 -0.15 -3.68 -31.61
CA ILE A 319 0.45 -2.58 -32.38
C ILE A 319 0.72 -3.00 -33.82
N PRO A 320 0.62 -2.09 -34.80
CA PRO A 320 1.02 -2.37 -36.17
C PRO A 320 2.55 -2.45 -36.30
N ALA A 321 3.01 -2.81 -37.50
CA ALA A 321 4.42 -2.75 -37.85
C ALA A 321 4.87 -1.28 -37.96
N GLY A 322 6.06 -0.97 -37.44
CA GLY A 322 6.61 0.38 -37.45
C GLY A 322 7.17 0.82 -36.10
N VAL A 323 7.52 2.10 -36.02
CA VAL A 323 7.92 2.77 -34.78
C VAL A 323 6.70 3.46 -34.21
N HIS A 324 6.39 3.19 -32.94
CA HIS A 324 5.18 3.67 -32.29
C HIS A 324 5.47 4.22 -30.90
N GLU A 325 4.71 5.24 -30.52
CA GLU A 325 4.57 5.68 -29.14
C GLU A 325 3.22 5.19 -28.59
N VAL A 326 3.28 4.42 -27.51
CA VAL A 326 2.11 3.83 -26.87
C VAL A 326 1.92 4.43 -25.49
N ASP A 327 0.82 5.15 -25.31
CA ASP A 327 0.44 5.77 -24.04
C ASP A 327 -0.61 4.91 -23.35
N PHE A 328 -0.27 4.32 -22.20
CA PHE A 328 -1.24 3.74 -21.28
C PHE A 328 -1.72 4.83 -20.32
N VAL A 329 -3.02 5.12 -20.32
CA VAL A 329 -3.63 6.18 -19.51
C VAL A 329 -4.68 5.60 -18.58
N TYR A 330 -4.57 5.88 -17.29
CA TYR A 330 -5.54 5.45 -16.29
C TYR A 330 -6.69 6.45 -16.21
N ASN A 331 -7.85 6.06 -16.73
CA ASN A 331 -9.06 6.88 -16.86
C ASN A 331 -10.32 6.13 -16.33
N PRO A 332 -10.37 5.78 -15.02
CA PRO A 332 -11.46 4.97 -14.48
C PRO A 332 -12.81 5.71 -14.47
N LYS A 333 -13.84 5.07 -15.04
CA LYS A 333 -15.22 5.61 -15.04
C LYS A 333 -15.77 5.84 -13.63
N SER A 334 -15.36 5.04 -12.65
CA SER A 334 -15.80 5.15 -11.25
C SER A 334 -15.44 6.51 -10.63
N VAL A 335 -14.28 7.07 -10.93
CA VAL A 335 -13.86 8.39 -10.42
C VAL A 335 -14.74 9.49 -11.01
N LYS A 336 -15.07 9.42 -12.30
CA LYS A 336 -15.97 10.38 -12.97
C LYS A 336 -17.38 10.32 -12.35
N VAL A 337 -17.92 9.12 -12.17
CA VAL A 337 -19.24 8.91 -11.54
C VAL A 337 -19.23 9.41 -10.09
N GLY A 338 -18.20 9.08 -9.32
CA GLY A 338 -18.04 9.55 -7.94
C GLY A 338 -17.97 11.09 -7.84
N ALA A 339 -17.29 11.74 -8.77
CA ALA A 339 -17.25 13.21 -8.85
C ALA A 339 -18.63 13.81 -9.15
N ILE A 340 -19.38 13.24 -10.11
CA ILE A 340 -20.74 13.69 -10.44
C ILE A 340 -21.67 13.55 -9.22
N ILE A 341 -21.66 12.39 -8.54
CA ILE A 341 -22.47 12.15 -7.34
C ILE A 341 -22.09 13.13 -6.22
N SER A 342 -20.80 13.37 -6.01
CA SER A 342 -20.29 14.28 -4.98
C SER A 342 -20.72 15.72 -5.26
N LEU A 343 -20.57 16.19 -6.50
CA LEU A 343 -21.02 17.52 -6.93
C LEU A 343 -22.54 17.66 -6.82
N GLY A 344 -23.30 16.65 -7.25
CA GLY A 344 -24.76 16.62 -7.11
C GLY A 344 -25.20 16.72 -5.66
N THR A 345 -24.55 15.96 -4.77
CA THR A 345 -24.82 15.99 -3.32
C THR A 345 -24.46 17.34 -2.72
N ALA A 346 -23.30 17.91 -3.05
CA ALA A 346 -22.91 19.25 -2.61
C ALA A 346 -23.91 20.32 -3.06
N LEU A 347 -24.38 20.25 -4.31
CA LEU A 347 -25.38 21.17 -4.84
C LEU A 347 -26.72 21.03 -4.09
N LEU A 348 -27.19 19.81 -3.84
CA LEU A 348 -28.41 19.57 -3.07
C LEU A 348 -28.30 20.09 -1.64
N LEU A 349 -27.15 19.92 -0.98
CA LEU A 349 -26.88 20.47 0.35
C LEU A 349 -26.90 22.00 0.33
N ILE A 350 -26.30 22.64 -0.68
CA ILE A 350 -26.33 24.10 -0.85
C ILE A 350 -27.76 24.60 -1.08
N ILE A 351 -28.55 23.92 -1.93
CA ILE A 351 -29.94 24.27 -2.19
C ILE A 351 -30.79 24.11 -0.92
N GLY A 352 -30.60 23.00 -0.19
CA GLY A 352 -31.26 22.75 1.09
C GLY A 352 -30.94 23.85 2.11
N TRP A 353 -29.67 24.23 2.23
CA TRP A 353 -29.21 25.34 3.08
C TRP A 353 -29.81 26.68 2.65
N LYS A 354 -29.89 26.96 1.34
CA LYS A 354 -30.54 28.15 0.77
C LYS A 354 -32.07 28.13 0.83
N LYS A 355 -32.73 27.02 1.16
CA LYS A 355 -34.18 27.00 1.39
C LYS A 355 -34.52 27.12 2.87
N ASP A 356 -33.65 26.66 3.76
CA ASP A 356 -33.87 26.77 5.20
C ASP A 356 -33.60 28.20 5.74
N ARG A 357 -34.67 28.93 6.07
CA ARG A 357 -34.58 30.29 6.65
C ARG A 357 -33.96 30.29 8.05
N LYS A 358 -34.05 29.19 8.83
CA LYS A 358 -33.51 29.11 10.19
C LYS A 358 -31.99 28.87 10.23
N LEU A 359 -31.43 28.21 9.22
CA LEU A 359 -29.98 28.01 9.12
C LEU A 359 -29.22 29.29 8.74
N ARG A 360 -29.84 30.18 7.95
CA ARG A 360 -29.23 31.47 7.56
C ARG A 360 -29.19 32.51 8.68
N SER A 361 -30.24 32.62 9.49
CA SER A 361 -30.29 33.57 10.61
C SER A 361 -29.30 33.25 11.74
N PHE A 362 -28.83 32.00 11.81
CA PHE A 362 -27.86 31.54 12.80
C PHE A 362 -26.42 32.01 12.52
N PHE A 363 -26.05 32.22 11.25
CA PHE A 363 -24.71 32.70 10.89
C PHE A 363 -24.65 34.22 10.65
N SER A 364 -25.76 34.86 10.29
CA SER A 364 -25.82 36.32 10.14
C SER A 364 -25.86 37.09 11.46
N THR A 365 -26.10 36.42 12.59
CA THR A 365 -26.21 37.06 13.91
C THR A 365 -24.87 37.41 14.57
N SER A 366 -23.73 37.02 13.98
CA SER A 366 -22.40 37.40 14.48
C SER A 366 -21.97 38.82 14.07
N THR A 367 -22.47 39.35 12.95
CA THR A 367 -22.09 40.68 12.45
C THR A 367 -22.98 41.80 13.00
N ALA A 368 -24.23 41.49 13.39
CA ALA A 368 -25.21 42.51 13.83
C ALA A 368 -25.11 42.92 15.31
N ARG A 369 -24.25 42.27 16.12
CA ARG A 369 -24.06 42.62 17.54
C ARG A 369 -23.05 43.74 17.81
N ARG A 370 -22.32 44.22 16.79
CA ARG A 370 -21.31 45.30 16.95
C ARG A 370 -21.86 46.72 16.79
N THR A 371 -23.09 46.90 16.32
CA THR A 371 -23.68 48.23 16.06
C THR A 371 -24.70 48.71 17.12
N ARG A 372 -24.89 47.97 18.22
CA ARG A 372 -25.80 48.37 19.32
C ARG A 372 -25.10 48.69 20.64
N LEU A 373 -23.84 49.12 20.61
CA LEU A 373 -23.12 49.61 21.78
C LEU A 373 -22.63 51.06 21.68
N ASN A 374 -22.93 51.77 20.58
CA ASN A 374 -22.61 53.18 20.41
C ASN A 374 -23.82 53.95 19.84
N VAL A 375 -24.88 54.14 20.62
CA VAL A 375 -25.78 55.32 20.59
C VAL A 375 -26.41 55.43 21.97
#